data_AF-X1F9B7-F1
#
_entry.id   AF-X1F9B7-F1
#
_cell.length_a   1.000
_cell.length_b   1.000
_cell.length_c   1.000
_cell.angle_alpha   90.00
_cell.angle_beta   90.00
_cell.angle_gamma   90.00
#
_symmetry.space_group_name_H-M   'P 1'
#
loop_
_entity.id
_entity.type
_entity.pdbx_description
1 polymer ?
#
loop_
_entity_poly.entity_id
_entity_poly.type
_entity_poly.pdbx_seq_one_letter_code
_entity_poly.pdbx_strand_id
1 'polypeptide(L)'
;MNEDNRMARRYHWLSKDLDSFVCEPHSAICCDKKNKVINLVALESSKARETVAGLSREKPKNILKDLKKIKDLQEKSYTLPIRHHIRLNDMDFRRMEKIFISTYEKKPENFEKLLAMKGVGPKTIRALALISELIYGVKYSIKDPARFSFAHGGKDSIPYPVDRESYNRSIEILHNAVKDSKIGRTEKIKAIKRLSFFYG
;
A
#
# COMPACT_ATOMS: atom_id res chain seq x y z
N MET A 1 12.35 -6.29 0.93
CA MET A 1 13.46 -5.47 1.46
C MET A 1 14.05 -4.71 0.28
N ASN A 2 14.36 -3.42 0.41
CA ASN A 2 15.14 -2.72 -0.60
C ASN A 2 16.60 -3.12 -0.38
N GLU A 3 17.22 -3.68 -1.40
CA GLU A 3 18.56 -4.27 -1.30
C GLU A 3 19.66 -3.19 -1.21
N ASP A 4 19.43 -2.03 -1.84
CA ASP A 4 20.40 -0.93 -1.88
C ASP A 4 20.59 -0.27 -0.50
N ASN A 5 19.48 -0.02 0.21
CA ASN A 5 19.52 0.65 1.51
C ASN A 5 19.28 -0.31 2.69
N ARG A 6 19.07 -1.61 2.43
CA ARG A 6 18.78 -2.65 3.44
C ARG A 6 17.59 -2.33 4.35
N MET A 7 16.64 -1.50 3.88
CA MET A 7 15.43 -1.14 4.64
C MET A 7 14.18 -1.86 4.13
N ALA A 8 13.18 -2.01 5.00
CA ALA A 8 11.87 -2.56 4.65
C ALA A 8 10.74 -1.73 5.28
N ARG A 9 9.58 -1.70 4.61
CA ARG A 9 8.35 -1.15 5.18
C ARG A 9 7.84 -2.08 6.27
N ARG A 10 7.42 -1.52 7.41
CA ARG A 10 6.78 -2.28 8.49
C ARG A 10 5.27 -2.20 8.36
N TYR A 11 4.64 -3.35 8.18
CA TYR A 11 3.19 -3.47 8.06
C TYR A 11 2.63 -3.92 9.41
N HIS A 12 1.67 -3.16 9.93
CA HIS A 12 0.99 -3.45 11.19
C HIS A 12 -0.44 -3.88 10.90
N TRP A 13 -0.79 -5.05 11.42
CA TRP A 13 -2.12 -5.63 11.35
C TRP A 13 -2.68 -5.68 12.76
N LEU A 14 -3.92 -5.24 12.94
CA LEU A 14 -4.66 -5.38 14.18
C LEU A 14 -5.88 -6.26 13.89
N SER A 15 -5.82 -7.53 14.29
CA SER A 15 -6.84 -8.53 13.95
C SER A 15 -8.25 -8.17 14.44
N LYS A 16 -8.34 -7.37 15.51
CA LYS A 16 -9.60 -6.92 16.09
C LYS A 16 -10.40 -6.00 15.15
N ASP A 17 -9.71 -5.21 14.34
CA ASP A 17 -10.30 -4.17 13.48
C ASP A 17 -10.17 -4.53 11.99
N LEU A 18 -9.91 -5.80 11.68
CA LEU A 18 -9.70 -6.27 10.32
C LEU A 18 -11.02 -6.74 9.69
N ASP A 19 -11.64 -5.86 8.91
CA ASP A 19 -12.88 -6.18 8.19
C ASP A 19 -12.63 -6.84 6.82
N SER A 20 -11.49 -6.55 6.18
CA SER A 20 -11.16 -7.05 4.85
C SER A 20 -9.66 -7.19 4.65
N PHE A 21 -9.23 -8.30 4.03
CA PHE A 21 -7.82 -8.51 3.65
C PHE A 21 -7.40 -7.67 2.45
N VAL A 22 -8.35 -7.10 1.71
CA VAL A 22 -8.12 -6.43 0.42
C VAL A 22 -8.58 -4.98 0.38
N CYS A 23 -9.17 -4.48 1.46
CA CYS A 23 -9.60 -3.09 1.59
C CYS A 23 -9.13 -2.54 2.94
N GLU A 24 -8.18 -1.59 2.90
CA GLU A 24 -7.55 -0.97 4.08
C GLU A 24 -7.17 -1.96 5.21
N PRO A 25 -6.50 -3.10 4.92
CA PRO A 25 -6.24 -4.15 5.92
C PRO A 25 -5.22 -3.76 7.00
N HIS A 26 -4.48 -2.68 6.78
CA HIS A 26 -3.34 -2.29 7.61
C HIS A 26 -3.73 -1.17 8.56
N SER A 27 -3.55 -1.37 9.86
CA SER A 27 -3.73 -0.32 10.87
C SER A 27 -2.65 0.75 10.77
N ALA A 28 -1.44 0.36 10.37
CA ALA A 28 -0.36 1.27 10.02
C ALA A 28 0.64 0.63 9.05
N ILE A 29 1.28 1.47 8.24
CA ILE A 29 2.43 1.10 7.41
C ILE A 29 3.52 2.12 7.69
N CYS A 30 4.59 1.75 8.39
CA CYS A 30 5.65 2.68 8.75
C CYS A 30 6.79 2.64 7.73
N CYS A 31 7.16 3.81 7.21
CA CYS A 31 8.29 3.98 6.31
C CYS A 31 8.85 5.40 6.35
N ASP A 32 10.15 5.52 6.09
CA ASP A 32 10.86 6.81 6.09
C ASP A 32 10.69 7.57 4.76
N LYS A 33 10.38 6.84 3.68
CA LYS A 33 10.19 7.41 2.34
C LYS A 33 8.83 7.02 1.76
N LYS A 34 8.10 8.02 1.27
CA LYS A 34 6.88 7.82 0.48
C LYS A 34 7.18 7.96 -0.99
N ASN A 35 6.66 7.04 -1.79
CA ASN A 35 6.78 7.03 -3.25
C ASN A 35 5.40 6.93 -3.89
N LYS A 36 5.28 7.19 -5.20
CA LYS A 36 4.07 6.83 -5.93
C LYS A 36 4.04 5.31 -6.10
N VAL A 37 3.00 4.67 -5.57
CA VAL A 37 2.87 3.20 -5.54
C VAL A 37 1.47 2.80 -5.97
N ILE A 38 1.35 1.67 -6.64
CA ILE A 38 0.05 1.07 -6.96
C ILE A 38 -0.57 0.57 -5.64
N ASN A 39 -1.63 1.22 -5.18
CA ASN A 39 -2.32 0.89 -3.95
C ASN A 39 -3.74 0.36 -4.23
N LEU A 40 -3.81 -0.92 -4.59
CA LEU A 40 -5.08 -1.60 -4.85
C LEU A 40 -5.89 -1.90 -3.59
N VAL A 41 -5.30 -1.80 -2.39
CA VAL A 41 -6.03 -1.98 -1.14
C VAL A 41 -6.69 -0.71 -0.63
N ALA A 42 -6.41 0.45 -1.25
CA ALA A 42 -7.08 1.69 -0.88
C ALA A 42 -8.61 1.58 -1.06
N LEU A 43 -9.39 2.21 -0.19
CA LEU A 43 -10.85 2.20 -0.29
C LEU A 43 -11.32 2.70 -1.68
N GLU A 44 -10.71 3.77 -2.16
CA GLU A 44 -10.97 4.38 -3.49
C GLU A 44 -10.65 3.46 -4.67
N SER A 45 -9.88 2.39 -4.47
CA SER A 45 -9.52 1.40 -5.49
C SER A 45 -10.53 0.26 -5.64
N SER A 46 -11.72 0.32 -5.01
CA SER A 46 -12.70 -0.77 -5.04
C SER A 46 -13.08 -1.20 -6.46
N LYS A 47 -13.42 -0.23 -7.32
CA LYS A 47 -13.77 -0.49 -8.72
C LYS A 47 -12.61 -1.16 -9.47
N ALA A 48 -11.38 -0.71 -9.22
CA ALA A 48 -10.20 -1.33 -9.85
C ALA A 48 -10.02 -2.79 -9.39
N ARG A 49 -10.27 -3.12 -8.12
CA ARG A 49 -10.24 -4.52 -7.64
C ARG A 49 -11.29 -5.38 -8.34
N GLU A 50 -12.50 -4.87 -8.50
CA GLU A 50 -13.59 -5.54 -9.22
C GLU A 50 -13.24 -5.76 -10.69
N THR A 51 -12.74 -4.73 -11.38
CA THR A 51 -12.30 -4.82 -12.78
C THR A 51 -11.13 -5.79 -12.92
N VAL A 52 -10.12 -5.75 -12.05
CA VAL A 52 -8.99 -6.70 -12.08
C VAL A 52 -9.46 -8.14 -11.88
N ALA A 53 -10.38 -8.40 -10.95
CA ALA A 53 -10.99 -9.72 -10.77
C ALA A 53 -11.85 -10.12 -11.99
N GLY A 54 -12.58 -9.18 -12.58
CA GLY A 54 -13.33 -9.37 -13.83
C GLY A 54 -12.43 -9.76 -15.00
N LEU A 55 -11.36 -9.01 -15.24
CA LEU A 55 -10.38 -9.27 -16.28
C LEU A 55 -9.76 -10.66 -16.13
N SER A 56 -9.48 -11.11 -14.91
CA SER A 56 -8.93 -12.46 -14.68
C SER A 56 -9.86 -13.60 -15.14
N ARG A 57 -11.15 -13.31 -15.34
CA ARG A 57 -12.21 -14.21 -15.83
C ARG A 57 -12.49 -14.04 -17.33
N GLU A 58 -11.83 -13.08 -17.99
CA GLU A 58 -11.94 -12.93 -19.44
C GLU A 58 -11.06 -13.93 -20.19
N LYS A 59 -11.42 -14.17 -21.46
CA LYS A 59 -10.64 -15.06 -22.34
C LYS A 59 -9.18 -14.57 -22.39
N PRO A 60 -8.18 -15.41 -22.09
CA PRO A 60 -6.77 -15.00 -22.04
C PRO A 60 -6.28 -14.32 -23.33
N LYS A 61 -6.82 -14.74 -24.48
CA LYS A 61 -6.54 -14.13 -25.79
C LYS A 61 -6.84 -12.63 -25.84
N ASN A 62 -7.91 -12.18 -25.18
CA ASN A 62 -8.29 -10.76 -25.14
C ASN A 62 -7.30 -9.98 -24.26
N ILE A 63 -7.02 -10.48 -23.05
CA ILE A 63 -6.05 -9.87 -22.12
C ILE A 63 -4.66 -9.76 -22.76
N LEU A 64 -4.22 -10.80 -23.47
CA LEU A 64 -2.92 -10.80 -24.15
C LEU A 64 -2.90 -9.84 -25.34
N LYS A 65 -4.01 -9.71 -26.09
CA LYS A 65 -4.14 -8.73 -27.16
C LYS A 65 -4.05 -7.30 -26.62
N ASP A 66 -4.70 -7.05 -25.49
CA ASP A 66 -4.70 -5.77 -24.80
C ASP A 66 -3.31 -5.40 -24.28
N LEU A 67 -2.59 -6.33 -23.66
CA LEU A 67 -1.21 -6.13 -23.25
C LEU A 67 -0.27 -5.87 -24.43
N LYS A 68 -0.47 -6.57 -25.56
CA LYS A 68 0.29 -6.29 -26.79
C LYS A 68 -0.01 -4.90 -27.33
N LYS A 69 -1.27 -4.47 -27.32
CA LYS A 69 -1.65 -3.11 -27.74
C LYS A 69 -0.98 -2.06 -26.85
N ILE A 70 -0.97 -2.25 -25.53
CA ILE A 70 -0.28 -1.37 -24.59
C ILE A 70 1.23 -1.34 -24.89
N LYS A 71 1.83 -2.50 -25.19
CA LYS A 71 3.24 -2.61 -25.59
C LYS A 71 3.56 -1.83 -26.86
N ASP A 72 2.80 -2.07 -27.91
CA ASP A 72 3.02 -1.42 -29.20
C ASP A 72 2.87 0.10 -29.10
N LEU A 73 1.91 0.57 -28.29
CA LEU A 73 1.74 2.00 -28.02
C LEU A 73 2.93 2.61 -27.27
N GLN A 74 3.51 1.88 -26.31
CA GLN A 74 4.71 2.34 -25.61
C GLN A 74 5.93 2.44 -26.53
N GLU A 75 6.09 1.48 -27.44
CA GLU A 75 7.22 1.45 -28.38
C GLU A 75 7.09 2.48 -29.50
N LYS A 76 5.85 2.76 -29.95
CA LYS A 76 5.58 3.67 -31.08
C LYS A 76 5.28 5.12 -30.68
N SER A 77 4.85 5.38 -29.44
CA SER A 77 4.41 6.71 -29.01
C SER A 77 4.95 7.06 -27.62
N TYR A 78 5.86 8.04 -27.59
CA TYR A 78 6.24 8.73 -26.35
C TYR A 78 5.07 9.59 -25.88
N THR A 79 4.17 9.03 -25.08
CA THR A 79 3.36 9.69 -24.03
C THR A 79 2.26 8.75 -23.52
N LEU A 80 2.61 7.50 -23.17
CA LEU A 80 1.88 6.89 -22.06
C LEU A 80 2.14 7.77 -20.83
N PRO A 81 1.16 7.93 -19.91
CA PRO A 81 1.43 8.60 -18.64
C PRO A 81 2.74 8.05 -18.06
N ILE A 82 3.65 8.92 -17.64
CA ILE A 82 5.02 8.62 -17.11
C ILE A 82 5.05 7.57 -15.98
N ARG A 83 3.89 7.07 -15.55
CA ARG A 83 3.70 6.35 -14.32
C ARG A 83 2.99 5.04 -14.62
N HIS A 84 3.80 4.00 -14.78
CA HIS A 84 3.93 2.86 -13.86
C HIS A 84 5.35 2.34 -14.08
N HIS A 85 6.13 2.07 -13.02
CA HIS A 85 7.44 1.42 -13.15
C HIS A 85 7.26 -0.07 -13.51
N ILE A 86 6.56 -0.34 -14.60
CA ILE A 86 6.43 -1.65 -15.21
C ILE A 86 6.96 -1.43 -16.61
N ARG A 87 8.23 -1.76 -16.83
CA ARG A 87 8.69 -1.94 -18.20
C ARG A 87 8.12 -3.27 -18.65
N LEU A 88 7.60 -3.36 -19.88
CA LEU A 88 7.17 -4.65 -20.41
C LEU A 88 8.34 -5.66 -20.51
N ASN A 89 9.60 -5.18 -20.49
CA ASN A 89 10.78 -6.03 -20.29
C ASN A 89 10.76 -6.78 -18.94
N ASP A 90 10.06 -6.25 -17.94
CA ASP A 90 9.85 -6.92 -16.64
C ASP A 90 8.78 -8.02 -16.72
N MET A 91 8.04 -8.10 -17.84
CA MET A 91 6.89 -8.97 -18.04
C MET A 91 7.20 -10.10 -19.04
N ASP A 92 7.34 -11.31 -18.51
CA ASP A 92 7.43 -12.52 -19.33
C ASP A 92 6.03 -12.92 -19.82
N PHE A 93 5.72 -12.55 -21.06
CA PHE A 93 4.43 -12.83 -21.71
C PHE A 93 4.09 -14.32 -21.74
N ARG A 94 5.06 -15.22 -21.90
CA ARG A 94 4.79 -16.67 -21.95
C ARG A 94 4.38 -17.18 -20.57
N ARG A 95 5.04 -16.69 -19.52
CA ARG A 95 4.67 -17.01 -18.14
C ARG A 95 3.30 -16.42 -17.77
N MET A 96 3.02 -15.19 -18.23
CA MET A 96 1.74 -14.53 -17.97
C MET A 96 0.57 -15.21 -18.68
N GLU A 97 0.76 -15.69 -19.91
CA GLU A 97 -0.25 -16.48 -20.63
C GLU A 97 -0.68 -17.71 -19.83
N LYS A 98 0.27 -18.49 -19.30
CA LYS A 98 -0.05 -19.65 -18.44
C LYS A 98 -0.86 -19.24 -17.20
N ILE A 99 -0.51 -18.12 -16.58
CA ILE A 99 -1.22 -17.61 -15.41
C ILE A 99 -2.64 -17.16 -15.78
N PHE A 100 -2.81 -16.44 -16.89
CA PHE A 100 -4.13 -15.99 -17.34
C PHE A 100 -5.04 -17.14 -17.75
N ILE A 101 -4.50 -18.19 -18.37
CA ILE A 101 -5.25 -19.44 -18.60
C ILE A 101 -5.72 -20.01 -17.26
N SER A 102 -4.83 -20.12 -16.28
CA SER A 102 -5.19 -20.64 -14.96
C SER A 102 -6.24 -19.78 -14.24
N THR A 103 -6.15 -18.44 -14.30
CA THR A 103 -7.17 -17.55 -13.72
C THR A 103 -8.50 -17.66 -14.45
N TYR A 104 -8.47 -17.79 -15.78
CA TYR A 104 -9.67 -17.95 -16.60
C TYR A 104 -10.40 -19.27 -16.34
N GLU A 105 -9.66 -20.37 -16.15
CA GLU A 105 -10.25 -21.68 -15.84
C GLU A 105 -10.89 -21.71 -14.45
N LYS A 106 -10.19 -21.17 -13.45
CA LYS A 106 -10.65 -21.18 -12.05
C LYS A 106 -11.70 -20.11 -11.74
N LYS A 107 -11.77 -19.06 -12.56
CA LYS A 107 -12.72 -17.94 -12.45
C LYS A 107 -12.90 -17.41 -11.01
N PRO A 108 -11.86 -16.79 -10.43
CA PRO A 108 -11.96 -16.29 -9.05
C PRO A 108 -13.10 -15.29 -8.93
N GLU A 109 -13.94 -15.48 -7.90
CA GLU A 109 -15.15 -14.68 -7.68
C GLU A 109 -14.84 -13.21 -7.43
N ASN A 110 -13.74 -12.94 -6.72
CA ASN A 110 -13.33 -11.61 -6.29
C ASN A 110 -11.80 -11.46 -6.26
N PHE A 111 -11.35 -10.24 -5.95
CA PHE A 111 -9.92 -9.89 -5.93
C PHE A 111 -9.13 -10.65 -4.86
N GLU A 112 -9.74 -10.95 -3.70
CA GLU A 112 -9.09 -11.74 -2.65
C GLU A 112 -8.82 -13.18 -3.10
N LYS A 113 -9.82 -13.83 -3.71
CA LYS A 113 -9.66 -15.18 -4.27
C LYS A 113 -8.63 -15.19 -5.40
N LEU A 114 -8.58 -14.14 -6.23
CA LEU A 114 -7.56 -13.98 -7.27
C LEU A 114 -6.15 -13.90 -6.65
N LEU A 115 -5.96 -13.11 -5.59
CA LEU A 115 -4.67 -13.00 -4.89
C LEU A 115 -4.23 -14.31 -4.23
N ALA A 116 -5.18 -15.11 -3.75
CA ALA A 116 -4.91 -16.42 -3.13
C ALA A 116 -4.52 -17.51 -4.15
N MET A 117 -4.64 -17.25 -5.46
CA MET A 117 -4.30 -18.23 -6.48
C MET A 117 -2.79 -18.45 -6.61
N LYS A 118 -2.37 -19.72 -6.56
CA LYS A 118 -0.98 -20.11 -6.83
C LYS A 118 -0.53 -19.60 -8.20
N GLY A 119 0.58 -18.88 -8.22
CA GLY A 119 1.17 -18.31 -9.45
C GLY A 119 0.70 -16.89 -9.78
N VAL A 120 -0.36 -16.40 -9.14
CA VAL A 120 -0.74 -14.98 -9.21
C VAL A 120 0.20 -14.19 -8.30
N GLY A 121 1.09 -13.43 -8.91
CA GLY A 121 2.07 -12.61 -8.20
C GLY A 121 1.91 -11.11 -8.52
N PRO A 122 2.76 -10.27 -7.92
CA PRO A 122 2.71 -8.82 -8.12
C PRO A 122 2.75 -8.40 -9.59
N LYS A 123 3.50 -9.10 -10.45
CA LYS A 123 3.59 -8.80 -11.89
C LYS A 123 2.25 -9.02 -12.60
N THR A 124 1.55 -10.12 -12.30
CA THR A 124 0.24 -10.43 -12.87
C THR A 124 -0.80 -9.38 -12.46
N ILE A 125 -0.84 -9.06 -11.16
CA ILE A 125 -1.78 -8.06 -10.64
C ILE A 125 -1.51 -6.67 -11.23
N ARG A 126 -0.23 -6.30 -11.36
CA ARG A 126 0.19 -5.06 -12.02
C ARG A 126 -0.26 -4.98 -13.47
N ALA A 127 -0.14 -6.07 -14.22
CA ALA A 127 -0.59 -6.12 -15.61
C ALA A 127 -2.10 -5.96 -15.73
N LEU A 128 -2.88 -6.67 -14.92
CA LEU A 128 -4.34 -6.54 -14.91
C LEU A 128 -4.78 -5.14 -14.47
N ALA A 129 -4.11 -4.56 -13.48
CA ALA A 129 -4.37 -3.19 -13.04
C ALA A 129 -4.07 -2.18 -14.17
N LEU A 130 -2.98 -2.37 -14.91
CA LEU A 130 -2.63 -1.52 -16.05
C LEU A 130 -3.69 -1.58 -17.15
N ILE A 131 -4.20 -2.78 -17.47
CA ILE A 131 -5.30 -2.95 -18.43
C ILE A 131 -6.57 -2.26 -17.92
N SER A 132 -6.92 -2.46 -16.64
CA SER A 132 -8.06 -1.83 -15.99
C SER A 132 -8.02 -0.30 -16.12
N GLU A 133 -6.86 0.32 -15.92
CA GLU A 133 -6.70 1.78 -16.01
C GLU A 133 -6.67 2.27 -17.46
N LEU A 134 -5.86 1.66 -18.34
CA LEU A 134 -5.60 2.19 -19.68
C LEU A 134 -6.70 1.86 -20.70
N ILE A 135 -7.33 0.69 -20.57
CA ILE A 135 -8.33 0.22 -21.55
C ILE A 135 -9.73 0.45 -21.02
N TYR A 136 -9.96 0.16 -19.75
CA TYR A 136 -11.29 0.25 -19.14
C TYR A 136 -11.50 1.57 -18.38
N GLY A 137 -10.47 2.43 -18.28
CA GLY A 137 -10.57 3.75 -17.65
C GLY A 137 -10.76 3.72 -16.12
N VAL A 138 -10.62 2.55 -15.49
CA VAL A 138 -10.85 2.37 -14.06
C VAL A 138 -9.54 2.59 -13.30
N LYS A 139 -9.45 3.77 -12.69
CA LYS A 139 -8.30 4.21 -11.90
C LYS A 139 -8.21 3.49 -10.56
N TYR A 140 -6.99 3.35 -10.07
CA TYR A 140 -6.69 2.92 -8.71
C TYR A 140 -5.82 3.97 -8.01
N SER A 141 -5.76 3.89 -6.69
CA SER A 141 -4.94 4.78 -5.88
C SER A 141 -3.46 4.63 -6.21
N ILE A 142 -2.79 5.77 -6.39
CA ILE A 142 -1.34 5.87 -6.51
C ILE A 142 -0.68 6.44 -5.25
N LYS A 143 -1.49 6.69 -4.21
CA LYS A 143 -1.06 7.28 -2.96
C LYS A 143 -0.37 6.22 -2.11
N ASP A 144 0.83 6.55 -1.63
CA ASP A 144 1.50 5.70 -0.66
C ASP A 144 0.70 5.61 0.64
N PRO A 145 0.24 4.41 1.05
CA PRO A 145 -0.43 4.25 2.33
C PRO A 145 0.55 4.34 3.51
N ALA A 146 1.87 4.38 3.25
CA ALA A 146 2.85 4.57 4.30
C ALA A 146 2.63 5.87 5.09
N ARG A 147 2.61 5.73 6.41
CA ARG A 147 2.72 6.81 7.40
C ARG A 147 4.19 6.91 7.83
N PHE A 148 4.61 8.11 8.24
CA PHE A 148 5.98 8.33 8.71
C PHE A 148 6.26 7.38 9.89
N SER A 149 7.47 6.80 9.90
CA SER A 149 8.06 6.25 11.11
C SER A 149 8.06 7.34 12.19
N PHE A 150 7.82 6.96 13.44
CA PHE A 150 7.59 7.85 14.58
C PHE A 150 8.40 9.15 14.51
N ALA A 151 7.73 10.28 14.78
CA ALA A 151 8.27 11.64 14.68
C ALA A 151 9.53 11.92 15.53
N HIS A 152 9.93 10.95 16.34
CA HIS A 152 11.01 11.09 17.31
C HIS A 152 12.12 10.07 17.10
N GLY A 153 12.25 9.45 15.92
CA GLY A 153 13.35 8.52 15.64
C GLY A 153 13.22 7.17 16.36
N GLY A 154 14.16 6.27 16.09
CA GLY A 154 14.18 4.91 16.62
C GLY A 154 15.22 4.75 17.73
N LYS A 155 14.94 3.90 18.73
CA LYS A 155 15.92 3.52 19.78
C LYS A 155 17.21 2.97 19.17
N ASP A 156 17.09 2.26 18.05
CA ASP A 156 18.20 1.66 17.31
C ASP A 156 18.85 2.62 16.30
N SER A 157 18.59 3.93 16.43
CA SER A 157 19.09 4.99 15.53
C SER A 157 18.67 4.86 14.06
N ILE A 158 17.55 4.20 13.80
CA ILE A 158 16.99 4.00 12.46
C ILE A 158 15.52 4.44 12.48
N PRO A 159 15.11 5.44 11.67
CA PRO A 159 15.88 6.11 10.60
C PRO A 159 16.89 7.16 11.06
N TYR A 160 16.70 7.71 12.26
CA TYR A 160 17.63 8.57 12.97
C TYR A 160 17.52 8.27 14.48
N PRO A 161 18.56 8.60 15.28
CA PRO A 161 18.52 8.52 16.74
C PRO A 161 17.28 9.22 17.28
N VAL A 162 16.82 8.79 18.45
CA VAL A 162 15.65 9.41 19.05
C VAL A 162 15.89 10.92 19.19
N ASP A 163 15.06 11.74 18.54
CA ASP A 163 15.11 13.20 18.66
C ASP A 163 14.51 13.58 20.02
N ARG A 164 15.37 13.52 21.04
CA ARG A 164 15.03 13.79 22.43
C ARG A 164 14.54 15.22 22.63
N GLU A 165 15.03 16.17 21.84
CA GLU A 165 14.67 17.59 21.97
C GLU A 165 13.22 17.80 21.54
N SER A 166 12.86 17.33 20.34
CA SER A 166 11.46 17.37 19.86
C SER A 166 10.53 16.51 20.74
N TYR A 167 11.03 15.39 21.27
CA TYR A 167 10.28 14.52 22.18
C TYR A 167 9.94 15.24 23.49
N ASN A 168 10.94 15.84 24.14
CA ASN A 168 10.77 16.61 25.38
C ASN A 168 9.84 17.81 25.15
N ARG A 169 10.00 18.53 24.03
CA ARG A 169 9.13 19.66 23.69
C ARG A 169 7.67 19.25 23.52
N SER A 170 7.41 18.12 22.87
CA SER A 170 6.06 17.58 22.69
C SER A 170 5.43 17.17 24.03
N ILE A 171 6.23 16.58 24.92
CA ILE A 171 5.79 16.26 26.29
C ILE A 171 5.46 17.53 27.06
N GLU A 172 6.29 18.56 26.98
CA GLU A 172 6.11 19.82 27.70
C GLU A 172 4.83 20.55 27.24
N ILE A 173 4.56 20.54 25.93
CA ILE A 173 3.31 21.05 25.36
C ILE A 173 2.10 20.27 25.91
N LEU A 174 2.15 18.94 25.92
CA LEU A 174 1.06 18.11 26.46
C LEU A 174 0.88 18.32 27.97
N HIS A 175 1.97 18.44 28.72
CA HIS A 175 1.96 18.71 30.16
C HIS A 175 1.31 20.07 30.45
N ASN A 176 1.68 21.11 29.72
CA ASN A 176 1.08 22.44 29.84
C ASN A 176 -0.40 22.43 29.43
N ALA A 177 -0.76 21.75 28.33
CA ALA A 177 -2.15 21.60 27.92
C ALA A 177 -3.01 20.89 28.98
N VAL A 178 -2.49 19.84 29.63
CA VAL A 178 -3.19 19.17 30.75
C VAL A 178 -3.31 20.09 31.96
N LYS A 179 -2.25 20.84 32.30
CA LYS A 179 -2.25 21.81 33.39
C LYS A 179 -3.30 22.90 33.19
N ASP A 180 -3.40 23.42 31.97
CA ASP A 180 -4.29 24.54 31.60
C ASP A 180 -5.71 24.10 31.26
N SER A 181 -5.94 22.79 31.03
CA SER A 181 -7.28 22.26 30.75
C SER A 181 -8.27 22.52 31.89
N LYS A 182 -9.56 22.69 31.58
CA LYS A 182 -10.63 22.89 32.59
C LYS A 182 -11.18 21.57 33.16
N ILE A 183 -10.38 20.51 33.19
CA ILE A 183 -10.80 19.21 33.72
C ILE A 183 -10.65 19.15 35.25
N GLY A 184 -11.37 18.23 35.89
CA GLY A 184 -11.32 18.03 37.33
C GLY A 184 -9.92 17.70 37.85
N ARG A 185 -9.66 18.06 39.11
CA ARG A 185 -8.33 17.88 39.76
C ARG A 185 -7.88 16.42 39.73
N THR A 186 -8.80 15.49 39.92
CA THR A 186 -8.54 14.05 39.91
C THR A 186 -8.15 13.56 38.52
N GLU A 187 -8.85 14.01 37.46
CA GLU A 187 -8.49 13.72 36.07
C GLU A 187 -7.12 14.30 35.69
N LYS A 188 -6.82 15.54 36.10
CA LYS A 188 -5.49 16.15 35.87
C LYS A 188 -4.37 15.33 36.49
N ILE A 189 -4.52 14.95 37.76
CA ILE A 189 -3.50 14.16 38.46
C ILE A 189 -3.30 12.80 37.77
N LYS A 190 -4.39 12.14 37.34
CA LYS A 190 -4.31 10.88 36.59
C LYS A 190 -3.62 11.07 35.24
N ALA A 191 -3.92 12.15 34.51
CA ALA A 191 -3.30 12.46 33.22
C ALA A 191 -1.80 12.76 33.36
N ILE A 192 -1.41 13.57 34.34
CA ILE A 192 0.00 13.88 34.64
C ILE A 192 0.77 12.63 35.08
N LYS A 193 0.18 11.78 35.94
CA LYS A 193 0.80 10.50 36.33
C LYS A 193 1.03 9.55 35.16
N ARG A 194 0.13 9.53 34.17
CA ARG A 194 0.31 8.76 32.94
C ARG A 194 1.43 9.31 32.08
N LEU A 195 1.56 10.64 32.01
CA LEU A 195 2.69 11.30 31.34
C LEU A 195 4.02 11.00 32.03
N SER A 196 4.08 11.03 33.38
CA SER A 196 5.31 10.77 34.13
C SER A 196 5.78 9.32 34.05
N PHE A 197 4.90 8.37 33.73
CA PHE A 197 5.28 6.96 33.55
C PHE A 197 6.22 6.75 32.35
N PHE A 198 6.19 7.64 31.36
CA PHE A 198 7.12 7.61 30.22
C PHE A 198 8.50 8.23 30.53
N TYR A 199 8.69 8.74 31.74
CA TYR A 199 9.90 9.42 32.21
C TYR A 199 10.88 8.48 32.94
N GLY A 200 10.52 7.20 33.14
CA GLY A 200 11.30 6.20 33.90
C GLY A 200 11.88 5.10 33.04
#